data_AF-X1NYB0-F1
#
_entry.id   AF-X1NYB0-F1
#
_cell.length_a   1.000
_cell.length_b   1.000
_cell.length_c   1.000
_cell.angle_alpha   90.00
_cell.angle_beta   90.00
_cell.angle_gamma   90.00
#
_symmetry.space_group_name_H-M   'P 1'
#
loop_
_entity.id
_entity.type
_entity.pdbx_description
1 polymer ?
#
loop_
_entity_poly.entity_id
_entity_poly.type
_entity_poly.pdbx_seq_one_letter_code
_entity_poly.pdbx_strand_id
1 'polypeptide(L)'
;MTNISEQIKKELSALITEGIEILVAESEGKSRKVKKGEEDDTQKLLPTIMTYQSWYTRALPVVRQLIPERYHEFQEQYKLEKRKDTEINFLTYTISDYLIGLRITRGWAKEEVVNPLSAFTSKFQHQITILRSAQDRIDSILADIQGVLQSELFDNELDAANELLKKGHLRAAGALAGLTLESHLSEISAKHNLKFSKNPTISDFNDELKN
;
A
#
# COMPACT_ATOMS: atom_id res chain seq x y z
N MET A 1 4.35 -14.63 13.74
CA MET A 1 4.27 -13.40 12.92
C MET A 1 4.41 -13.64 11.41
N THR A 2 5.09 -14.71 10.95
CA THR A 2 5.19 -15.10 9.52
C THR A 2 3.84 -15.16 8.77
N ASN A 3 2.76 -15.50 9.46
CA ASN A 3 1.42 -15.57 8.85
C ASN A 3 0.88 -14.17 8.45
N ILE A 4 1.13 -13.12 9.25
CA ILE A 4 0.58 -11.77 9.00
C ILE A 4 1.28 -11.11 7.80
N SER A 5 2.62 -11.18 7.74
CA SER A 5 3.38 -10.64 6.60
C SER A 5 2.96 -11.27 5.27
N GLU A 6 2.77 -12.59 5.25
CA GLU A 6 2.28 -13.30 4.06
C GLU A 6 0.83 -12.93 3.72
N GLN A 7 -0.02 -12.71 4.73
CA GLN A 7 -1.38 -12.22 4.52
C GLN A 7 -1.40 -10.83 3.88
N ILE A 8 -0.54 -9.90 4.32
CA ILE A 8 -0.41 -8.56 3.74
C ILE A 8 0.02 -8.65 2.27
N LYS A 9 1.05 -9.45 1.96
CA LYS A 9 1.51 -9.67 0.59
C LYS A 9 0.42 -10.22 -0.31
N LYS A 10 -0.34 -11.20 0.19
CA LYS A 10 -1.46 -11.81 -0.52
C LYS A 10 -2.57 -10.80 -0.78
N GLU A 11 -2.92 -9.99 0.21
CA GLU A 11 -3.96 -8.96 0.08
C GLU A 11 -3.56 -7.88 -0.94
N LEU A 12 -2.32 -7.39 -0.89
CA LEU A 12 -1.79 -6.46 -1.88
C LEU A 12 -1.84 -7.04 -3.30
N SER A 13 -1.43 -8.30 -3.46
CA SER A 13 -1.46 -8.99 -4.75
C SER A 13 -2.90 -9.20 -5.27
N ALA A 14 -3.84 -9.47 -4.37
CA ALA A 14 -5.26 -9.58 -4.71
C ALA A 14 -5.83 -8.24 -5.17
N LEU A 15 -5.50 -7.13 -4.51
CA LEU A 15 -5.93 -5.79 -4.91
C LEU A 15 -5.39 -5.40 -6.29
N ILE A 16 -4.14 -5.75 -6.61
CA ILE A 16 -3.56 -5.48 -7.92
C ILE A 16 -4.33 -6.28 -9.00
N THR A 17 -4.54 -7.57 -8.77
CA THR A 17 -5.27 -8.46 -9.70
C THR A 17 -6.70 -7.95 -9.93
N GLU A 18 -7.43 -7.66 -8.86
CA GLU A 18 -8.80 -7.16 -8.95
C GLU A 18 -8.89 -5.82 -9.67
N GLY A 19 -7.94 -4.91 -9.44
CA GLY A 19 -7.88 -3.63 -10.17
C GLY A 19 -7.71 -3.83 -11.68
N ILE A 20 -6.86 -4.78 -12.08
CA ILE A 20 -6.65 -5.13 -13.49
C ILE A 20 -7.92 -5.75 -14.09
N GLU A 21 -8.60 -6.63 -13.36
CA GLU A 21 -9.85 -7.26 -13.81
C GLU A 21 -10.95 -6.22 -14.05
N ILE A 22 -11.12 -5.25 -13.16
CA ILE A 22 -12.07 -4.14 -13.32
C ILE A 22 -11.73 -3.33 -14.58
N LEU A 23 -10.45 -3.00 -14.76
CA LEU A 23 -9.97 -2.22 -15.90
C LEU A 23 -10.21 -2.93 -17.24
N VAL A 24 -9.93 -4.23 -17.30
CA VAL A 24 -10.15 -5.07 -18.49
C VAL A 24 -11.64 -5.20 -18.78
N ALA A 25 -12.46 -5.48 -17.77
CA ALA A 25 -13.91 -5.62 -17.92
C ALA A 25 -14.55 -4.35 -18.50
N GLU A 26 -14.15 -3.17 -18.02
CA GLU A 26 -14.64 -1.89 -18.54
C GLU A 26 -14.21 -1.63 -19.98
N SER A 27 -12.96 -1.99 -20.33
CA SER A 27 -12.42 -1.82 -21.68
C SER A 27 -13.06 -2.75 -22.71
N GLU A 28 -13.32 -4.01 -22.33
CA GLU A 28 -14.00 -4.99 -23.19
C GLU A 28 -15.50 -4.70 -23.35
N GLY A 29 -16.15 -4.25 -22.27
CA GLY A 29 -17.57 -3.89 -22.24
C GLY A 29 -17.91 -2.80 -23.27
N LYS A 30 -16.99 -1.84 -23.49
CA LYS A 30 -17.13 -0.80 -24.52
C LYS A 30 -16.69 -1.26 -25.92
N SER A 31 -15.65 -2.08 -26.04
CA SER A 31 -15.15 -2.57 -27.34
C SER A 31 -16.17 -3.44 -28.09
N ARG A 32 -16.99 -4.23 -27.36
CA ARG A 32 -18.06 -5.05 -27.97
C ARG A 32 -19.25 -4.25 -28.51
N LYS A 33 -19.40 -2.97 -28.16
CA LYS A 33 -20.66 -2.21 -28.36
C LYS A 33 -20.58 -1.02 -29.34
N VAL A 34 -19.45 -0.77 -30.00
CA VAL A 34 -19.36 0.21 -31.12
C VAL A 34 -20.33 -0.11 -32.28
N LYS A 35 -21.06 -1.25 -32.24
CA LYS A 35 -21.99 -1.70 -33.29
C LYS A 35 -23.50 -1.60 -33.01
N LYS A 36 -24.02 -1.18 -31.85
CA LYS A 36 -25.49 -1.02 -31.67
C LYS A 36 -25.87 0.14 -30.73
N GLY A 37 -26.89 0.88 -31.15
CA GLY A 37 -27.28 2.20 -30.65
C GLY A 37 -27.79 2.29 -29.22
N GLU A 38 -27.76 3.54 -28.77
CA GLU A 38 -28.48 4.24 -27.68
C GLU A 38 -29.23 3.36 -26.66
N GLU A 39 -28.50 2.90 -25.64
CA GLU A 39 -29.04 2.52 -24.33
C GLU A 39 -28.37 3.45 -23.31
N ASP A 40 -29.13 3.97 -22.33
CA ASP A 40 -28.70 4.94 -21.31
C ASP A 40 -27.34 4.59 -20.69
N ASP A 41 -26.34 5.45 -20.94
CA ASP A 41 -24.94 5.27 -20.53
C ASP A 41 -24.79 5.12 -18.99
N THR A 42 -25.77 5.63 -18.24
CA THR A 42 -25.76 5.65 -16.77
C THR A 42 -26.00 4.26 -16.15
N GLN A 43 -26.90 3.45 -16.71
CA GLN A 43 -27.16 2.08 -16.22
C GLN A 43 -25.99 1.13 -16.50
N LYS A 44 -25.16 1.42 -17.50
CA LYS A 44 -24.03 0.58 -17.91
C LYS A 44 -22.78 0.80 -17.07
N LEU A 45 -22.61 1.98 -16.49
CA LEU A 45 -21.51 2.28 -15.57
C LEU A 45 -21.73 1.67 -14.18
N LEU A 46 -22.98 1.32 -13.82
CA LEU A 46 -23.34 0.86 -12.48
C LEU A 46 -22.48 -0.31 -11.96
N PRO A 47 -22.21 -1.38 -12.73
CA PRO A 47 -21.33 -2.46 -12.28
C PRO A 47 -19.91 -1.97 -11.98
N THR A 48 -19.35 -1.13 -12.86
CA THR A 48 -17.99 -0.59 -12.74
C THR A 48 -17.88 0.41 -11.59
N ILE A 49 -18.92 1.22 -11.35
CA ILE A 49 -19.01 2.09 -10.17
C ILE A 49 -18.93 1.25 -8.90
N MET A 50 -19.73 0.18 -8.81
CA MET A 50 -19.77 -0.65 -7.60
C MET A 50 -18.45 -1.38 -7.36
N THR A 51 -17.87 -2.01 -8.38
CA THR A 51 -16.61 -2.75 -8.25
C THR A 51 -15.43 -1.82 -7.98
N TYR A 52 -15.32 -0.70 -8.70
CA TYR A 52 -14.27 0.28 -8.46
C TYR A 52 -14.36 0.89 -7.06
N GLN A 53 -15.54 1.28 -6.58
CA GLN A 53 -15.69 1.91 -5.27
C GLN A 53 -15.36 0.92 -4.12
N SER A 54 -15.76 -0.35 -4.27
CA SER A 54 -15.38 -1.41 -3.33
C SER A 54 -13.87 -1.64 -3.31
N TRP A 55 -13.25 -1.70 -4.49
CA TRP A 55 -11.80 -1.82 -4.64
C TRP A 55 -11.06 -0.62 -4.04
N TYR A 56 -11.48 0.60 -4.37
CA TYR A 56 -10.85 1.84 -3.91
C TYR A 56 -10.89 1.97 -2.39
N THR A 57 -12.01 1.58 -1.77
CA THR A 57 -12.18 1.57 -0.30
C THR A 57 -11.15 0.66 0.38
N ARG A 58 -10.81 -0.49 -0.22
CA ARG A 58 -9.79 -1.40 0.30
C ARG A 58 -8.37 -0.97 -0.06
N ALA A 59 -8.14 -0.47 -1.27
CA ALA A 59 -6.82 -0.05 -1.73
C ALA A 59 -6.30 1.20 -1.00
N LEU A 60 -7.18 2.16 -0.69
CA LEU A 60 -6.82 3.43 -0.07
C LEU A 60 -6.06 3.29 1.27
N PRO A 61 -6.54 2.53 2.27
CA PRO A 61 -5.79 2.34 3.53
C PRO A 61 -4.48 1.56 3.32
N VAL A 62 -4.43 0.64 2.36
CA VAL A 62 -3.21 -0.12 2.04
C VAL A 62 -2.12 0.81 1.51
N VAL A 63 -2.45 1.70 0.57
CA VAL A 63 -1.49 2.71 0.08
C VAL A 63 -1.05 3.62 1.22
N ARG A 64 -1.99 4.09 2.06
CA ARG A 64 -1.68 4.95 3.21
C ARG A 64 -0.68 4.33 4.18
N GLN A 65 -0.76 3.02 4.41
CA GLN A 65 0.08 2.31 5.36
C GLN A 65 1.41 1.87 4.77
N LEU A 66 1.42 1.38 3.52
CA LEU A 66 2.61 0.79 2.91
C LEU A 66 3.48 1.81 2.16
N ILE A 67 2.87 2.80 1.50
CA ILE A 67 3.56 3.84 0.72
C ILE A 67 2.85 5.19 0.97
N PRO A 68 2.98 5.76 2.18
CA PRO A 68 2.36 7.04 2.52
C PRO A 68 2.81 8.19 1.61
N GLU A 69 4.02 8.14 1.06
CA GLU A 69 4.59 9.15 0.17
C GLU A 69 3.86 9.26 -1.17
N ARG A 70 3.16 8.18 -1.60
CA ARG A 70 2.33 8.17 -2.83
C ARG A 70 0.83 8.22 -2.54
N TYR A 71 0.44 8.38 -1.28
CA TYR A 71 -0.97 8.39 -0.88
C TYR A 71 -1.75 9.53 -1.55
N HIS A 72 -1.20 10.74 -1.53
CA HIS A 72 -1.82 11.90 -2.17
C HIS A 72 -1.95 11.71 -3.69
N GLU A 73 -0.87 11.24 -4.34
CA GLU A 73 -0.84 10.94 -5.78
C GLU A 73 -1.93 9.92 -6.17
N PHE A 74 -2.16 8.91 -5.33
CA PHE A 74 -3.23 7.91 -5.51
C PHE A 74 -4.63 8.53 -5.43
N GLN A 75 -4.85 9.45 -4.49
CA GLN A 75 -6.13 10.15 -4.30
C GLN A 75 -6.43 11.10 -5.46
N GLU A 76 -5.43 11.82 -5.96
CA GLU A 76 -5.61 12.77 -7.07
C GLU A 76 -6.06 12.11 -8.38
N GLN A 77 -5.71 10.84 -8.60
CA GLN A 77 -6.25 10.08 -9.75
C GLN A 77 -7.77 9.91 -9.64
N TYR A 78 -8.29 9.74 -8.41
CA TYR A 78 -9.72 9.65 -8.16
C TYR A 78 -10.40 11.00 -8.26
N LYS A 79 -9.88 12.00 -7.55
CA LYS A 79 -10.47 13.34 -7.48
C LYS A 79 -9.43 14.38 -7.10
N LEU A 80 -9.42 15.51 -7.81
CA LEU A 80 -8.63 16.68 -7.46
C LEU A 80 -9.32 17.50 -6.36
N GLU A 81 -8.56 17.96 -5.36
CA GLU A 81 -9.09 18.85 -4.32
C GLU A 81 -9.54 20.20 -4.89
N LYS A 82 -8.73 20.76 -5.80
CA LYS A 82 -9.01 21.98 -6.55
C LYS A 82 -8.50 21.85 -7.97
N ARG A 83 -9.35 22.16 -8.95
CA ARG A 83 -8.93 22.32 -10.35
C ARG A 83 -8.33 23.72 -10.49
N LYS A 84 -7.11 23.81 -11.02
CA LYS A 84 -6.45 25.10 -11.26
C LYS A 84 -7.15 25.88 -12.38
N ASP A 85 -7.62 25.16 -13.39
CA ASP A 85 -8.34 25.71 -14.54
C ASP A 85 -9.83 25.43 -14.43
N THR A 86 -10.64 26.35 -14.96
CA THR A 86 -12.10 26.20 -15.04
C THR A 86 -12.51 25.21 -16.13
N GLU A 87 -11.70 25.09 -17.18
CA GLU A 87 -11.93 24.13 -18.27
C GLU A 87 -11.38 22.75 -17.90
N ILE A 88 -12.22 21.72 -18.05
CA ILE A 88 -11.82 20.33 -17.85
C ILE A 88 -11.18 19.81 -19.14
N ASN A 89 -9.91 19.45 -19.08
CA ASN A 89 -9.17 18.76 -20.13
C ASN A 89 -8.70 17.37 -19.65
N PHE A 90 -8.03 16.62 -20.53
CA PHE A 90 -7.55 15.26 -20.24
C PHE A 90 -6.70 15.16 -18.96
N LEU A 91 -5.88 16.18 -18.65
CA LEU A 91 -5.02 16.16 -17.47
C LEU A 91 -5.83 16.30 -16.17
N THR A 92 -6.86 17.16 -16.21
CA THR A 92 -7.73 17.50 -15.06
C THR A 92 -8.97 16.60 -14.92
N TYR A 93 -9.23 15.73 -15.91
CA TYR A 93 -10.32 14.77 -15.88
C TYR A 93 -9.93 13.60 -14.96
N THR A 94 -10.79 13.25 -14.01
CA THR A 94 -10.48 12.23 -12.99
C THR A 94 -11.37 10.99 -13.09
N ILE A 95 -11.06 9.96 -12.31
CA ILE A 95 -11.91 8.76 -12.24
C ILE A 95 -13.31 9.12 -11.72
N SER A 96 -13.43 10.02 -10.74
CA SER A 96 -14.73 10.49 -10.27
C SER A 96 -15.57 11.10 -11.39
N ASP A 97 -14.97 11.86 -12.32
CA ASP A 97 -15.68 12.43 -13.47
C ASP A 97 -16.23 11.33 -14.39
N TYR A 98 -15.45 10.28 -14.59
CA TYR A 98 -15.87 9.11 -15.36
C TYR A 98 -17.06 8.39 -14.73
N LEU A 99 -16.98 8.12 -13.42
CA LEU A 99 -17.98 7.34 -12.69
C LEU A 99 -19.33 8.04 -12.59
N ILE A 100 -19.36 9.38 -12.61
CA ILE A 100 -20.62 10.13 -12.68
C ILE A 100 -21.13 10.32 -14.12
N GLY A 101 -20.41 9.79 -15.11
CA GLY A 101 -20.80 9.87 -16.53
C GLY A 101 -20.49 11.22 -17.19
N LEU A 102 -19.58 12.03 -16.66
CA LEU A 102 -19.28 13.35 -17.23
C LEU A 102 -18.70 13.23 -18.64
N ARG A 103 -19.30 13.96 -19.60
CA ARG A 103 -18.81 14.09 -20.98
C ARG A 103 -18.43 15.55 -21.23
N ILE A 104 -17.21 15.77 -21.74
CA ILE A 104 -16.73 17.11 -22.10
C ILE A 104 -16.79 17.24 -23.62
N THR A 105 -17.65 18.12 -24.11
CA THR A 105 -17.81 18.40 -25.54
C THR A 105 -17.59 19.88 -25.82
N ARG A 106 -17.07 20.22 -27.01
CA ARG A 106 -16.82 21.61 -27.43
C ARG A 106 -17.51 21.91 -28.75
N GLY A 107 -17.98 23.15 -28.89
CA GLY A 107 -18.59 23.68 -30.10
C GLY A 107 -20.00 23.13 -30.38
N TRP A 108 -20.61 23.68 -31.44
CA TRP A 108 -21.96 23.31 -31.88
C TRP A 108 -22.07 21.86 -32.35
N ALA A 109 -20.96 21.31 -32.86
CA ALA A 109 -20.87 19.92 -33.32
C ALA A 109 -20.73 18.89 -32.18
N LYS A 110 -20.66 19.33 -30.91
CA LYS A 110 -20.45 18.47 -29.72
C LYS A 110 -19.26 17.52 -29.88
N GLU A 111 -18.14 18.03 -30.40
CA GLU A 111 -16.93 17.23 -30.53
C GLU A 111 -16.40 16.87 -29.14
N GLU A 112 -16.09 15.60 -28.90
CA GLU A 112 -15.62 15.10 -27.62
C GLU A 112 -14.17 15.55 -27.37
N VAL A 113 -13.97 16.43 -26.38
CA VAL A 113 -12.66 17.03 -26.06
C VAL A 113 -11.78 16.06 -25.30
N VAL A 114 -12.39 15.16 -24.53
CA VAL A 114 -11.72 14.18 -23.70
C VAL A 114 -12.41 12.85 -23.92
N ASN A 115 -11.68 11.85 -24.42
CA ASN A 115 -12.18 10.48 -24.45
C ASN A 115 -12.28 9.95 -23.00
N PRO A 116 -13.50 9.73 -22.45
CA PRO A 116 -13.70 9.40 -21.04
C PRO A 116 -13.08 8.06 -20.68
N LEU A 117 -13.18 7.06 -21.57
CA LEU A 117 -12.63 5.74 -21.33
C LEU A 117 -11.09 5.81 -21.29
N SER A 118 -10.45 6.49 -22.23
CA SER A 118 -8.99 6.65 -22.22
C SER A 118 -8.50 7.38 -20.97
N ALA A 119 -9.21 8.44 -20.54
CA ALA A 119 -8.87 9.16 -19.32
C ALA A 119 -9.02 8.26 -18.09
N PHE A 120 -10.16 7.59 -17.92
CA PHE A 120 -10.38 6.62 -16.84
C PHE A 120 -9.28 5.54 -16.81
N THR A 121 -9.01 4.90 -17.95
CA THR A 121 -8.02 3.84 -18.06
C THR A 121 -6.64 4.32 -17.65
N SER A 122 -6.22 5.50 -18.11
CA SER A 122 -4.91 6.07 -17.74
C SER A 122 -4.81 6.36 -16.24
N LYS A 123 -5.83 7.00 -15.65
CA LYS A 123 -5.84 7.34 -14.20
C LYS A 123 -5.90 6.10 -13.33
N PHE A 124 -6.69 5.09 -13.72
CA PHE A 124 -6.83 3.87 -12.94
C PHE A 124 -5.59 2.96 -13.07
N GLN A 125 -4.98 2.87 -14.26
CA GLN A 125 -3.67 2.22 -14.43
C GLN A 125 -2.61 2.86 -13.53
N HIS A 126 -2.63 4.17 -13.38
CA HIS A 126 -1.72 4.88 -12.47
C HIS A 126 -1.89 4.39 -11.01
N GLN A 127 -3.13 4.29 -10.53
CA GLN A 127 -3.42 3.76 -9.20
C GLN A 127 -2.93 2.30 -9.02
N ILE A 128 -3.12 1.46 -10.03
CA ILE A 128 -2.63 0.06 -10.01
C ILE A 128 -1.09 0.03 -9.99
N THR A 129 -0.43 0.89 -10.75
CA THR A 129 1.04 1.01 -10.75
C THR A 129 1.58 1.46 -9.39
N ILE A 130 0.86 2.34 -8.67
CA ILE A 130 1.22 2.69 -7.28
C ILE A 130 1.24 1.45 -6.39
N LEU A 131 0.20 0.61 -6.45
CA LEU A 131 0.16 -0.65 -5.69
C LEU A 131 1.27 -1.61 -6.11
N ARG A 132 1.60 -1.70 -7.40
CA ARG A 132 2.74 -2.51 -7.87
C ARG A 132 4.07 -2.03 -7.31
N SER A 133 4.30 -0.71 -7.24
CA SER A 133 5.49 -0.18 -6.58
C SER A 133 5.57 -0.55 -5.10
N ALA A 134 4.43 -0.69 -4.42
CA ALA A 134 4.37 -1.25 -3.06
C ALA A 134 4.74 -2.73 -3.03
N GLN A 135 4.26 -3.49 -4.00
CA GLN A 135 4.56 -4.91 -4.12
C GLN A 135 6.06 -5.15 -4.36
N ASP A 136 6.71 -4.35 -5.21
CA ASP A 136 8.14 -4.47 -5.52
C ASP A 136 9.05 -4.22 -4.30
N ARG A 137 8.57 -3.44 -3.33
CA ARG A 137 9.32 -3.05 -2.12
C ARG A 137 8.77 -3.69 -0.84
N ILE A 138 7.80 -4.60 -0.95
CA ILE A 138 7.01 -5.05 0.20
C ILE A 138 7.86 -5.68 1.30
N ASP A 139 8.89 -6.45 0.95
CA ASP A 139 9.77 -7.09 1.91
C ASP A 139 10.58 -6.06 2.71
N SER A 140 11.08 -5.01 2.05
CA SER A 140 11.79 -3.92 2.72
C SER A 140 10.85 -3.13 3.63
N ILE A 141 9.65 -2.79 3.15
CA ILE A 141 8.65 -2.04 3.92
C ILE A 141 8.29 -2.82 5.20
N LEU A 142 8.05 -4.13 5.08
CA LEU A 142 7.72 -4.97 6.23
C LEU A 142 8.89 -5.11 7.20
N ALA A 143 10.12 -5.22 6.70
CA ALA A 143 11.32 -5.27 7.54
C ALA A 143 11.53 -3.96 8.31
N ASP A 144 11.29 -2.80 7.67
CA ASP A 144 11.39 -1.50 8.32
C ASP A 144 10.34 -1.34 9.42
N ILE A 145 9.08 -1.71 9.15
CA ILE A 145 7.99 -1.70 10.15
C ILE A 145 8.34 -2.61 11.34
N GLN A 146 8.86 -3.81 11.07
CA GLN A 146 9.28 -4.74 12.12
C GLN A 146 10.40 -4.16 12.97
N GLY A 147 11.41 -3.55 12.34
CA GLY A 147 12.53 -2.94 13.04
C GLY A 147 12.10 -1.79 13.96
N VAL A 148 11.17 -0.94 13.52
CA VAL A 148 10.61 0.13 14.38
C VAL A 148 9.88 -0.46 15.58
N LEU A 149 8.96 -1.40 15.36
CA LEU A 149 8.19 -2.03 16.43
C LEU A 149 9.09 -2.75 17.45
N GLN A 150 10.12 -3.42 16.95
CA GLN A 150 11.08 -4.12 17.78
C GLN A 150 11.93 -3.15 18.62
N SER A 151 12.37 -2.02 18.04
CA SER A 151 13.08 -0.98 18.79
C SER A 151 12.22 -0.46 19.94
N GLU A 152 10.94 -0.16 19.66
CA GLU A 152 10.00 0.28 20.70
C GLU A 152 9.80 -0.80 21.77
N LEU A 153 9.71 -2.08 21.39
CA LEU A 153 9.60 -3.18 22.34
C LEU A 153 10.84 -3.25 23.25
N PHE A 154 12.04 -3.15 22.69
CA PHE A 154 13.28 -3.19 23.46
C PHE A 154 13.42 -2.01 24.40
N ASP A 155 13.05 -0.79 23.98
CA ASP A 155 13.05 0.38 24.85
C ASP A 155 12.12 0.17 26.05
N ASN A 156 10.91 -0.37 25.81
CA ASN A 156 9.96 -0.71 26.88
C ASN A 156 10.52 -1.79 27.84
N GLU A 157 11.20 -2.81 27.33
CA GLU A 157 11.83 -3.84 28.16
C GLU A 157 12.97 -3.29 29.03
N LEU A 158 13.79 -2.40 28.47
CA LEU A 158 14.86 -1.72 29.20
C LEU A 158 14.32 -0.77 30.28
N ASP A 159 13.22 -0.06 30.00
CA ASP A 159 12.54 0.77 30.98
C ASP A 159 11.96 -0.07 32.13
N ALA A 160 11.34 -1.21 31.82
CA ALA A 160 10.87 -2.16 32.82
C ALA A 160 12.03 -2.73 33.66
N ALA A 161 13.18 -3.04 33.04
CA ALA A 161 14.38 -3.47 33.74
C ALA A 161 14.90 -2.39 34.70
N ASN A 162 14.90 -1.13 34.27
CA ASN A 162 15.27 0.02 35.10
C ASN A 162 14.33 0.20 36.29
N GLU A 163 13.02 0.03 36.11
CA GLU A 163 12.08 0.06 37.21
C GLU A 163 12.33 -1.05 38.24
N LEU A 164 12.59 -2.27 37.78
CA LEU A 164 12.91 -3.40 38.65
C LEU A 164 14.18 -3.12 39.47
N LEU A 165 15.18 -2.51 38.83
CA LEU A 165 16.42 -2.11 39.50
C LEU A 165 16.15 -1.07 40.60
N LYS A 166 15.37 -0.03 40.32
CA LYS A 166 14.97 1.00 41.31
C LYS A 166 14.23 0.41 42.50
N LYS A 167 13.45 -0.65 42.30
CA LYS A 167 12.72 -1.39 43.35
C LYS A 167 13.59 -2.41 44.10
N GLY A 168 14.89 -2.53 43.76
CA GLY A 168 15.83 -3.43 44.41
C GLY A 168 15.82 -4.87 43.87
N HIS A 169 15.06 -5.16 42.82
CA HIS A 169 14.98 -6.48 42.20
C HIS A 169 16.14 -6.72 41.21
N LEU A 170 17.38 -6.68 41.72
CA LEU A 170 18.61 -6.65 40.91
C LEU A 170 18.74 -7.83 39.93
N ARG A 171 18.40 -9.06 40.36
CA ARG A 171 18.46 -10.25 39.49
C ARG A 171 17.44 -10.20 38.35
N ALA A 172 16.22 -9.74 38.63
CA ALA A 172 15.16 -9.66 37.63
C ALA A 172 15.45 -8.55 36.60
N ALA A 173 15.95 -7.40 37.07
CA ALA A 173 16.41 -6.32 36.21
C ALA A 173 17.53 -6.77 35.27
N GLY A 174 18.56 -7.44 35.82
CA GLY A 174 19.68 -7.94 35.01
C GLY A 174 19.27 -9.03 34.01
N ALA A 175 18.36 -9.93 34.40
CA ALA A 175 17.84 -10.96 33.50
C ALA A 175 17.06 -10.37 32.32
N LEU A 176 16.20 -9.38 32.58
CA LEU A 176 15.42 -8.71 31.52
C LEU A 176 16.33 -7.94 30.56
N ALA A 177 17.24 -7.10 31.09
CA ALA A 177 18.18 -6.35 30.26
C ALA A 177 19.11 -7.27 29.45
N GLY A 178 19.56 -8.39 30.03
CA GLY A 178 20.37 -9.38 29.33
C GLY A 178 19.60 -10.05 28.19
N LEU A 179 18.34 -10.44 28.41
CA LEU A 179 17.48 -11.02 27.39
C LEU A 179 17.20 -10.05 26.24
N THR A 180 16.93 -8.78 26.54
CA THR A 180 16.73 -7.75 25.51
C THR A 180 17.99 -7.56 24.65
N LEU A 181 19.18 -7.53 25.28
CA LEU A 181 20.45 -7.47 24.56
C LEU A 181 20.69 -8.71 23.69
N GLU A 182 20.44 -9.91 24.22
CA GLU A 182 20.57 -11.16 23.48
C GLU A 182 19.65 -11.21 22.25
N SER A 183 18.39 -10.78 22.42
CA SER A 183 17.41 -10.68 21.34
C SER A 183 17.87 -9.73 20.24
N HIS A 184 18.39 -8.55 20.62
CA HIS A 184 18.92 -7.57 19.67
C HIS A 184 20.12 -8.10 18.88
N LEU A 185 21.09 -8.71 19.57
CA LEU A 185 22.29 -9.28 18.93
C LEU A 185 21.96 -10.44 17.99
N SER A 186 21.00 -11.29 18.37
CA SER A 186 20.48 -12.36 17.52
C SER A 186 19.96 -11.83 16.19
N GLU A 187 19.19 -10.74 16.23
CA GLU A 187 18.63 -10.16 15.02
C GLU A 187 19.64 -9.43 14.15
N ILE A 188 20.59 -8.70 14.74
CA ILE A 188 21.72 -8.14 13.99
C ILE A 188 22.47 -9.27 13.28
N SER A 189 22.75 -10.35 13.99
CA SER A 189 23.49 -11.46 13.42
C SER A 189 22.73 -12.15 12.28
N ALA A 190 21.39 -12.25 12.40
CA ALA A 190 20.53 -12.72 11.32
C ALA A 190 20.57 -11.78 10.08
N LYS A 191 20.60 -10.45 10.28
CA LYS A 191 20.76 -9.48 9.18
C LYS A 191 22.11 -9.62 8.46
N HIS A 192 23.17 -9.98 9.19
CA HIS A 192 24.48 -10.28 8.62
C HIS A 192 24.60 -11.69 8.04
N ASN A 193 23.51 -12.48 8.00
CA ASN A 193 23.49 -13.88 7.55
C ASN A 193 24.48 -14.79 8.30
N LEU A 194 24.80 -14.45 9.55
CA LEU A 194 25.67 -15.24 10.42
C LEU A 194 24.92 -16.48 10.93
N LYS A 195 25.60 -17.63 10.96
CA LYS A 195 25.01 -18.92 11.37
C LYS A 195 25.58 -19.36 12.70
N PHE A 196 24.70 -19.60 13.67
CA PHE A 196 25.08 -20.07 15.00
C PHE A 196 24.73 -21.53 15.22
N SER A 197 25.39 -22.14 16.20
CA SER A 197 24.97 -23.43 16.77
C SER A 197 23.65 -23.30 17.55
N LYS A 198 23.09 -24.40 18.06
CA LYS A 198 21.83 -24.36 18.81
C LYS A 198 22.01 -23.59 20.13
N ASN A 199 21.15 -22.59 20.36
CA ASN A 199 21.09 -21.73 21.56
C ASN A 199 22.36 -20.88 21.77
N PRO A 200 22.66 -19.95 20.84
CA PRO A 200 23.73 -18.98 21.04
C PRO A 200 23.46 -18.09 22.25
N THR A 201 24.51 -17.71 22.94
CA THR A 201 24.51 -16.76 24.07
C THR A 201 25.03 -15.40 23.63
N ILE A 202 24.91 -14.38 24.48
CA ILE A 202 25.48 -13.04 24.25
C ILE A 202 26.96 -13.09 23.85
N SER A 203 27.74 -13.98 24.46
CA SER A 203 29.17 -14.14 24.13
C SER A 203 29.37 -14.65 22.70
N ASP A 204 28.57 -15.63 22.28
CA ASP A 204 28.66 -16.20 20.93
C ASP A 204 28.33 -15.14 19.87
N PHE A 205 27.29 -14.34 20.10
CA PHE A 205 26.94 -13.24 19.21
C PHE A 205 28.04 -12.17 19.14
N ASN A 206 28.59 -11.78 20.29
CA ASN A 206 29.63 -10.75 20.36
C ASN A 206 30.91 -11.17 19.64
N ASP A 207 31.28 -12.44 19.71
CA ASP A 207 32.50 -12.92 19.06
C ASP A 207 32.36 -13.01 17.53
N GLU A 208 31.17 -13.38 17.04
CA GLU A 208 30.92 -13.43 15.59
C GLU A 208 30.76 -12.02 14.98
N LEU A 209 30.16 -11.07 15.69
CA LEU A 209 29.93 -9.69 15.22
C LEU A 209 31.17 -8.78 15.25
N LYS A 210 32.28 -9.21 15.85
CA LYS A 210 33.55 -8.46 15.86
C LYS A 210 34.32 -8.53 14.54
N ASN A 211 34.02 -9.51 13.68
CA ASN A 211 34.72 -9.79 12.42
C ASN A 211 33.98 -9.22 11.21
#